data_AF-A0A972Y5L3-F1
#
_entry.id   AF-A0A972Y5L3-F1
#
_cell.length_a   1.000
_cell.length_b   1.000
_cell.length_c   1.000
_cell.angle_alpha   90.00
_cell.angle_beta   90.00
_cell.angle_gamma   90.00
#
_symmetry.space_group_name_H-M   'P 1'
#
loop_
_entity.id
_entity.type
_entity.pdbx_description
1 polymer ?
#
loop_
_entity_poly.entity_id
_entity_poly.type
_entity_poly.pdbx_seq_one_letter_code
_entity_poly.pdbx_strand_id
1 'polypeptide(L)'
;MSDTRLIHGQSLGAVRGERVLFRDVSVEAKAGDLVLLRGANGTGITTLLRQLAGLSPPQAGEIERSASHHWIGHTNGLKAHETPRTHLQHWAKVWGSEADIDDILKRTSLRRPADVPSRMLSAGQKRRTALGRLKLVSRKLWLLDEPFNALDTDGQAYLAEMIEAHRADGGAVIAALHGAAPVKASSEVAL
;
A
#
# COMPACT_ATOMS: atom_id res chain seq x y z
N MET A 1 1.40 -23.40 5.68
CA MET A 1 0.84 -22.03 5.73
C MET A 1 0.78 -21.63 7.19
N SER A 2 1.44 -20.54 7.56
CA SER A 2 1.54 -20.09 8.95
C SER A 2 0.26 -19.37 9.36
N ASP A 3 -0.35 -19.76 10.49
CA ASP A 3 -1.55 -19.12 11.05
C ASP A 3 -1.24 -17.79 11.78
N THR A 4 -0.10 -17.17 11.44
CA THR A 4 0.33 -15.93 12.10
C THR A 4 -0.51 -14.76 11.60
N ARG A 5 -1.42 -14.30 12.45
CA ARG A 5 -2.23 -13.10 12.23
C ARG A 5 -1.36 -11.84 12.32
N LEU A 6 -1.44 -10.96 11.32
CA LEU A 6 -0.66 -9.72 11.25
C LEU A 6 -1.49 -8.49 11.62
N ILE A 7 -2.78 -8.51 11.30
CA ILE A 7 -3.74 -7.46 11.66
C ILE A 7 -5.15 -8.03 11.74
N HIS A 8 -5.94 -7.50 12.67
CA HIS A 8 -7.35 -7.80 12.83
C HIS A 8 -8.12 -6.52 13.17
N GLY A 9 -9.12 -6.20 12.37
CA GLY A 9 -10.10 -5.16 12.64
C GLY A 9 -11.48 -5.80 12.83
N GLN A 10 -12.14 -5.53 13.95
CA GLN A 10 -13.41 -6.14 14.31
C GLN A 10 -14.52 -5.10 14.41
N SER A 11 -15.65 -5.36 13.75
CA SER A 11 -16.87 -4.54 13.80
C SER A 11 -16.63 -3.04 13.55
N LEU A 12 -15.79 -2.74 12.55
CA LEU A 12 -15.36 -1.38 12.24
C LEU A 12 -16.51 -0.55 11.67
N GLY A 13 -16.55 0.72 12.08
CA GLY A 13 -17.48 1.71 11.55
C GLY A 13 -16.78 3.01 11.17
N ALA A 14 -17.32 3.70 10.17
CA ALA A 14 -16.84 5.02 9.78
C ALA A 14 -17.97 5.96 9.34
N VAL A 15 -17.80 7.25 9.68
CA VAL A 15 -18.71 8.34 9.33
C VAL A 15 -17.89 9.51 8.75
N ARG A 16 -18.39 10.16 7.70
CA ARG A 16 -17.84 11.39 7.13
C ARG A 16 -18.90 12.48 7.09
N GLY A 17 -18.77 13.47 7.97
CA GLY A 17 -19.85 14.45 8.21
C GLY A 17 -21.06 13.73 8.79
N GLU A 18 -22.21 13.81 8.13
CA GLU A 18 -23.44 13.12 8.52
C GLU A 18 -23.62 11.76 7.82
N ARG A 19 -22.77 11.44 6.85
CA ARG A 19 -22.87 10.21 6.05
C ARG A 19 -22.11 9.08 6.71
N VAL A 20 -22.83 8.00 7.02
CA VAL A 20 -22.24 6.70 7.34
C VAL A 20 -21.58 6.16 6.07
N LEU A 21 -20.30 5.82 6.17
CA LEU A 21 -19.57 5.16 5.07
C LEU A 21 -19.79 3.65 5.13
N PHE A 22 -19.57 3.04 6.29
CA PHE A 22 -19.78 1.61 6.54
C PHE A 22 -20.01 1.34 8.03
N ARG A 23 -20.57 0.16 8.33
CA ARG A 23 -20.85 -0.35 9.69
C ARG A 23 -20.52 -1.83 9.75
N ASP A 24 -20.06 -2.27 10.91
CA ASP A 24 -19.81 -3.68 11.25
C ASP A 24 -18.93 -4.43 10.23
N VAL A 25 -17.86 -3.76 9.77
CA VAL A 25 -16.90 -4.35 8.83
C VAL A 25 -15.75 -4.98 9.60
N SER A 26 -15.51 -6.27 9.38
CA SER A 26 -14.35 -6.96 9.95
C SER A 26 -13.34 -7.33 8.85
N VAL A 27 -12.06 -7.18 9.16
CA VAL A 27 -10.94 -7.46 8.24
C VAL A 27 -9.83 -8.19 9.00
N GLU A 28 -9.35 -9.28 8.44
CA GLU A 28 -8.19 -10.02 8.96
C GLU A 28 -7.19 -10.27 7.84
N ALA A 29 -5.89 -10.16 8.13
CA ALA A 29 -4.85 -10.66 7.24
C ALA A 29 -3.79 -11.46 8.03
N LYS A 30 -3.51 -12.67 7.56
CA LYS A 30 -2.46 -13.57 8.05
C LYS A 30 -1.27 -13.57 7.11
N ALA A 31 -0.15 -14.12 7.58
CA ALA A 31 1.04 -14.30 6.75
C ALA A 31 0.71 -15.04 5.44
N GLY A 32 1.04 -14.43 4.29
CA GLY A 32 0.74 -14.93 2.95
C GLY A 32 -0.53 -14.38 2.32
N ASP A 33 -1.33 -13.62 3.07
CA ASP A 33 -2.61 -13.13 2.55
C ASP A 33 -2.50 -11.93 1.62
N LEU A 34 -3.39 -11.92 0.64
CA LEU A 34 -3.77 -10.72 -0.10
C LEU A 34 -5.27 -10.49 0.11
N VAL A 35 -5.62 -9.47 0.87
CA VAL A 35 -7.01 -9.07 1.13
C VAL A 35 -7.34 -7.88 0.24
N LEU A 36 -8.41 -7.99 -0.55
CA LEU A 36 -8.89 -6.88 -1.37
C LEU A 36 -10.08 -6.19 -0.71
N LEU A 37 -9.98 -4.87 -0.54
CA LEU A 37 -11.09 -4.03 -0.17
C LEU A 37 -11.79 -3.57 -1.45
N ARG A 38 -13.06 -3.96 -1.62
CA ARG A 38 -13.88 -3.64 -2.79
C ARG A 38 -15.10 -2.82 -2.41
N GLY A 39 -15.57 -2.02 -3.36
CA GLY A 39 -16.68 -1.10 -3.16
C GLY A 39 -16.64 0.03 -4.18
N ALA A 40 -17.80 0.67 -4.36
CA ALA A 40 -17.91 1.83 -5.25
C ALA A 40 -17.13 3.04 -4.70
N ASN A 41 -16.87 4.02 -5.56
CA ASN A 41 -16.24 5.27 -5.13
C ASN A 41 -17.05 5.91 -4.00
N GLY A 42 -16.39 6.17 -2.87
CA GLY A 42 -17.02 6.80 -1.71
C GLY A 42 -17.72 5.85 -0.73
N THR A 43 -17.60 4.52 -0.86
CA THR A 43 -18.07 3.57 0.18
C THR A 43 -17.16 3.54 1.40
N GLY A 44 -15.97 4.14 1.32
CA GLY A 44 -15.07 4.32 2.46
C GLY A 44 -13.87 3.38 2.49
N ILE A 45 -13.52 2.74 1.37
CA ILE A 45 -12.32 1.88 1.27
C ILE A 45 -11.06 2.59 1.78
N THR A 46 -10.75 3.78 1.26
CA THR A 46 -9.61 4.57 1.73
C THR A 46 -9.73 4.91 3.22
N THR A 47 -10.94 5.16 3.72
CA THR A 47 -11.17 5.40 5.16
C THR A 47 -10.84 4.16 5.98
N LEU A 48 -11.32 2.98 5.58
CA LEU A 48 -11.02 1.71 6.23
C LEU A 48 -9.52 1.43 6.20
N LEU A 49 -8.86 1.59 5.06
CA LEU A 49 -7.43 1.35 4.94
C LEU A 49 -6.60 2.33 5.78
N ARG A 50 -7.03 3.61 5.90
CA ARG A 50 -6.43 4.58 6.82
C ARG A 50 -6.63 4.22 8.28
N GLN A 51 -7.80 3.71 8.66
CA GLN A 51 -8.05 3.18 9.99
C GLN A 51 -7.10 2.00 10.27
N LEU A 52 -7.00 1.03 9.36
CA LEU A 52 -6.05 -0.09 9.45
C LEU A 52 -4.60 0.40 9.53
N ALA A 53 -4.24 1.49 8.86
CA ALA A 53 -2.90 2.08 8.93
C ALA A 53 -2.61 2.90 10.21
N GLY A 54 -3.62 3.15 11.06
CA GLY A 54 -3.49 3.98 12.25
C GLY A 54 -3.46 5.49 11.95
N LEU A 55 -3.91 5.89 10.75
CA LEU A 55 -3.94 7.29 10.29
C LEU A 55 -5.25 8.02 10.63
N SER A 56 -6.22 7.29 11.17
CA SER A 56 -7.47 7.79 11.73
C SER A 56 -8.04 6.73 12.67
N PRO A 57 -8.65 7.12 13.81
CA PRO A 57 -9.28 6.14 14.69
C PRO A 57 -10.55 5.55 14.04
N PRO A 58 -10.90 4.29 14.34
CA PRO A 58 -12.22 3.77 14.02
C PRO A 58 -13.30 4.48 14.87
N GLN A 59 -14.49 4.71 14.28
CA GLN A 59 -15.63 5.28 15.01
C GLN A 59 -16.44 4.22 15.77
N ALA A 60 -16.24 2.95 15.45
CA ALA A 60 -16.76 1.78 16.15
C ALA A 60 -15.81 0.61 15.93
N GLY A 61 -15.82 -0.35 16.85
CA GLY A 61 -14.94 -1.52 16.79
C GLY A 61 -13.49 -1.22 17.19
N GLU A 62 -12.62 -2.19 16.97
CA GLU A 62 -11.21 -2.13 17.38
C GLU A 62 -10.27 -2.72 16.34
N ILE A 63 -9.01 -2.28 16.38
CA ILE A 63 -7.96 -2.75 15.46
C ILE A 63 -6.73 -3.19 16.25
N GLU A 64 -6.41 -4.48 16.18
CA GLU A 64 -5.20 -5.07 16.71
C GLU A 64 -4.17 -5.22 15.58
N ARG A 65 -2.95 -4.72 15.79
CA ARG A 65 -1.83 -4.85 14.84
C ARG A 65 -0.71 -5.62 15.52
N SER A 66 -0.39 -6.78 14.98
CA SER A 66 0.66 -7.66 15.52
C SER A 66 1.97 -7.53 14.73
N ALA A 67 1.99 -6.73 13.65
CA ALA A 67 3.15 -6.52 12.81
C ALA A 67 3.33 -5.07 12.35
N SER A 68 4.57 -4.67 12.08
CA SER A 68 4.89 -3.40 11.43
C SER A 68 4.34 -3.36 10.00
N HIS A 69 3.85 -2.19 9.56
CA HIS A 69 3.29 -2.02 8.23
C HIS A 69 3.90 -0.89 7.41
N HIS A 70 3.80 -1.03 6.09
CA HIS A 70 3.92 0.07 5.12
C HIS A 70 2.54 0.64 4.82
N TRP A 71 2.49 1.96 4.57
CA TRP A 71 1.33 2.65 4.02
C TRP A 71 1.70 3.35 2.72
N ILE A 72 1.02 3.02 1.64
CA ILE A 72 1.08 3.77 0.38
C ILE A 72 -0.34 4.17 0.02
N GLY A 73 -0.69 5.41 0.35
CA GLY A 73 -2.00 5.98 0.04
C GLY A 73 -2.18 6.33 -1.45
N HIS A 74 -3.37 6.83 -1.77
CA HIS A 74 -3.68 7.39 -3.09
C HIS A 74 -2.69 8.52 -3.46
N THR A 75 -2.34 9.38 -2.50
CA THR A 75 -1.26 10.36 -2.68
C THR A 75 0.11 9.71 -2.52
N ASN A 76 0.97 9.84 -3.53
CA ASN A 76 2.30 9.22 -3.53
C ASN A 76 3.25 9.78 -2.45
N GLY A 77 3.01 10.98 -1.91
CA GLY A 77 3.82 11.57 -0.84
C GLY A 77 5.15 12.16 -1.30
N LEU A 78 5.32 12.42 -2.60
CA LEU A 78 6.49 13.11 -3.16
C LEU A 78 6.24 14.62 -3.18
N LYS A 79 7.21 15.42 -2.70
CA LYS A 79 7.17 16.87 -2.87
C LYS A 79 7.53 17.26 -4.30
N ALA A 80 7.02 18.39 -4.78
CA ALA A 80 7.19 18.84 -6.17
C ALA A 80 8.65 18.96 -6.64
N HIS A 81 9.56 19.32 -5.73
CA HIS A 81 10.99 19.49 -6.01
C HIS A 81 11.83 18.23 -5.73
N GLU A 82 11.28 17.24 -5.04
CA GLU A 82 11.99 15.98 -4.77
C GLU A 82 12.16 15.18 -6.07
N THR A 83 13.27 14.47 -6.18
CA THR A 83 13.54 13.50 -7.26
C THR A 83 13.34 12.07 -6.74
N PRO A 84 13.14 11.07 -7.61
CA PRO A 84 13.04 9.68 -7.17
C PRO A 84 14.21 9.23 -6.31
N ARG A 85 15.44 9.59 -6.69
CA ARG A 85 16.66 9.29 -5.93
C ARG A 85 16.61 9.91 -4.54
N THR A 86 16.40 11.23 -4.46
CA THR A 86 16.41 11.96 -3.18
C THR A 86 15.26 11.51 -2.26
N HIS A 87 14.11 11.17 -2.83
CA HIS A 87 12.97 10.63 -2.08
C HIS A 87 13.29 9.28 -1.45
N LEU A 88 13.84 8.34 -2.22
CA LEU A 88 14.21 7.01 -1.71
C LEU A 88 15.37 7.10 -0.71
N GLN A 89 16.38 7.93 -0.97
CA GLN A 89 17.48 8.19 -0.03
C GLN A 89 16.98 8.79 1.29
N HIS A 90 16.04 9.74 1.24
CA HIS A 90 15.44 10.34 2.42
C HIS A 90 14.76 9.28 3.29
N TRP A 91 13.87 8.47 2.72
CA TRP A 91 13.18 7.41 3.46
C TRP A 91 14.11 6.30 3.92
N ALA A 92 15.15 5.97 3.15
CA ALA A 92 16.17 5.02 3.56
C ALA A 92 16.85 5.49 4.84
N LYS A 93 17.26 6.77 4.89
CA LYS A 93 17.84 7.37 6.09
C LYS A 93 16.87 7.39 7.27
N VAL A 94 15.61 7.78 7.05
CA VAL A 94 14.58 7.84 8.10
C VAL A 94 14.29 6.46 8.69
N TRP A 95 14.34 5.41 7.88
CA TRP A 95 14.06 4.04 8.31
C TRP A 95 15.30 3.21 8.66
N GLY A 96 16.50 3.80 8.62
CA GLY A 96 17.75 3.06 8.87
C GLY A 96 18.01 1.93 7.86
N SER A 97 17.61 2.13 6.61
CA SER A 97 17.78 1.16 5.52
C SER A 97 19.16 1.28 4.87
N GLU A 98 19.80 0.15 4.65
CA GLU A 98 21.02 0.01 3.84
C GLU A 98 20.74 -0.49 2.42
N ALA A 99 19.47 -0.43 1.98
CA ALA A 99 19.09 -0.92 0.65
C ALA A 99 19.79 -0.14 -0.46
N ASP A 100 20.19 -0.86 -1.52
CA ASP A 100 20.78 -0.26 -2.71
C ASP A 100 19.72 0.54 -3.50
N ILE A 101 19.80 1.87 -3.39
CA ILE A 101 18.87 2.79 -4.05
C ILE A 101 19.00 2.70 -5.58
N ASP A 102 20.19 2.47 -6.13
CA ASP A 102 20.40 2.37 -7.58
C ASP A 102 19.85 1.05 -8.15
N ASP A 103 19.83 -0.02 -7.35
CA ASP A 103 19.11 -1.25 -7.68
C ASP A 103 17.59 -1.04 -7.62
N ILE A 104 17.06 -0.39 -6.58
CA ILE A 104 15.63 -0.08 -6.50
C ILE A 104 15.20 0.76 -7.70
N LEU A 105 15.92 1.85 -8.01
CA LEU A 105 15.66 2.70 -9.18
C LEU A 105 15.76 1.90 -10.50
N LYS A 106 16.64 0.91 -10.59
CA LYS A 106 16.71 -0.01 -11.75
C LYS A 106 15.43 -0.80 -11.89
N ARG A 107 15.06 -1.52 -10.84
CA ARG A 107 13.95 -2.48 -10.85
C ARG A 107 12.59 -1.78 -11.03
N THR A 108 12.45 -0.57 -10.53
CA THR A 108 11.24 0.25 -10.74
C THR A 108 11.22 1.01 -12.08
N SER A 109 12.21 0.80 -12.95
CA SER A 109 12.42 1.53 -14.22
C SER A 109 12.53 3.06 -14.06
N LEU A 110 13.12 3.51 -12.96
CA LEU A 110 13.31 4.93 -12.62
C LEU A 110 14.74 5.43 -12.85
N ARG A 111 15.66 4.61 -13.38
CA ARG A 111 17.05 5.02 -13.65
C ARG A 111 17.17 6.31 -14.48
N ARG A 112 16.44 6.39 -15.60
CA ARG A 112 16.47 7.58 -16.47
C ARG A 112 15.90 8.83 -15.76
N PRO A 113 14.71 8.79 -15.14
CA PRO A 113 14.17 9.94 -14.42
C PRO A 113 14.67 10.09 -12.97
N ALA A 114 15.74 9.41 -12.54
CA ALA A 114 16.14 9.30 -11.14
C ALA A 114 16.37 10.66 -10.46
N ASP A 115 16.85 11.62 -11.23
CA ASP A 115 17.21 12.97 -10.79
C ASP A 115 16.29 14.05 -11.40
N VAL A 116 15.16 13.64 -11.97
CA VAL A 116 14.14 14.55 -12.51
C VAL A 116 13.19 14.96 -11.37
N PRO A 117 12.91 16.26 -11.17
CA PRO A 117 11.97 16.71 -10.15
C PRO A 117 10.57 16.14 -10.34
N SER A 118 9.92 15.75 -9.24
CA SER A 118 8.59 15.13 -9.22
C SER A 118 7.55 15.92 -10.02
N ARG A 119 7.58 17.27 -9.99
CA ARG A 119 6.67 18.10 -10.79
C ARG A 119 6.72 17.83 -12.30
N MET A 120 7.83 17.29 -12.81
CA MET A 120 8.03 16.94 -14.23
C MET A 120 7.82 15.46 -14.52
N LEU A 121 7.59 14.62 -13.49
CA LEU A 121 7.37 13.19 -13.65
C LEU A 121 5.94 12.87 -14.07
N SER A 122 5.78 11.82 -14.86
CA SER A 122 4.47 11.23 -15.13
C SER A 122 3.84 10.67 -13.85
N ALA A 123 2.52 10.49 -13.85
CA ALA A 123 1.82 9.89 -12.73
C ALA A 123 2.36 8.48 -12.38
N GLY A 124 2.66 7.67 -13.40
CA GLY A 124 3.26 6.34 -13.22
C GLY A 124 4.67 6.39 -12.63
N GLN A 125 5.51 7.35 -13.03
CA GLN A 125 6.85 7.53 -12.43
C GLN A 125 6.75 7.93 -10.95
N LYS A 126 5.82 8.83 -10.59
CA LYS A 126 5.54 9.16 -9.18
C LYS A 126 5.06 7.93 -8.40
N ARG A 127 4.19 7.13 -9.01
CA ARG A 127 3.66 5.89 -8.40
C ARG A 127 4.77 4.86 -8.15
N ARG A 128 5.58 4.57 -9.16
CA ARG A 128 6.74 3.68 -9.07
C ARG A 128 7.73 4.16 -8.00
N THR A 129 7.93 5.47 -7.86
CA THR A 129 8.80 6.03 -6.81
C THR A 129 8.25 5.74 -5.42
N ALA A 130 6.94 5.97 -5.21
CA ALA A 130 6.29 5.68 -3.94
C ALA A 130 6.34 4.18 -3.59
N LEU A 131 6.13 3.29 -4.58
CA LEU A 131 6.21 1.84 -4.44
C LEU A 131 7.63 1.34 -4.16
N GLY A 132 8.66 2.05 -4.64
CA GLY A 132 10.06 1.73 -4.33
C GLY A 132 10.37 1.73 -2.83
N ARG A 133 9.59 2.47 -2.02
CA ARG A 133 9.70 2.48 -0.55
C ARG A 133 9.46 1.11 0.08
N LEU A 134 8.64 0.25 -0.55
CA LEU A 134 8.39 -1.11 -0.06
C LEU A 134 9.66 -1.97 -0.02
N LYS A 135 10.69 -1.61 -0.82
CA LYS A 135 11.97 -2.32 -0.90
C LYS A 135 13.05 -1.73 0.02
N LEU A 136 12.80 -0.60 0.67
CA LEU A 136 13.76 0.01 1.59
C LEU A 136 13.88 -0.80 2.88
N VAL A 137 12.75 -1.21 3.47
CA VAL A 137 12.75 -2.02 4.70
C VAL A 137 11.69 -3.10 4.61
N SER A 138 12.01 -4.29 5.13
CA SER A 138 11.04 -5.37 5.24
C SER A 138 10.03 -5.08 6.34
N ARG A 139 8.75 -5.04 5.98
CA ARG A 139 7.62 -4.93 6.91
C ARG A 139 6.59 -5.95 6.50
N LYS A 140 6.16 -6.79 7.45
CA LYS A 140 5.30 -7.94 7.15
C LYS A 140 3.91 -7.55 6.62
N LEU A 141 3.40 -6.35 6.87
CA LEU A 141 2.11 -5.90 6.35
C LEU A 141 2.24 -4.73 5.36
N TRP A 142 1.63 -4.83 4.18
CA TRP A 142 1.52 -3.71 3.23
C TRP A 142 0.07 -3.25 3.13
N LEU A 143 -0.18 -1.96 3.37
CA LEU A 143 -1.48 -1.31 3.19
C LEU A 143 -1.40 -0.39 1.97
N LEU A 144 -2.06 -0.77 0.89
CA LEU A 144 -1.90 -0.14 -0.42
C LEU A 144 -3.24 0.41 -0.93
N ASP A 145 -3.31 1.72 -1.13
CA ASP A 145 -4.50 2.38 -1.64
C ASP A 145 -4.39 2.59 -3.15
N GLU A 146 -5.19 1.88 -3.94
CA GLU A 146 -5.13 1.84 -5.41
C GLU A 146 -3.72 1.54 -6.00
N PRO A 147 -3.01 0.49 -5.54
CA PRO A 147 -1.61 0.20 -5.90
C PRO A 147 -1.29 0.30 -7.39
N PHE A 148 -2.19 -0.19 -8.23
CA PHE A 148 -2.00 -0.34 -9.68
C PHE A 148 -2.37 0.91 -10.50
N ASN A 149 -2.98 1.92 -9.89
CA ASN A 149 -3.42 3.11 -10.62
C ASN A 149 -2.22 3.90 -11.16
N ALA A 150 -2.38 4.44 -12.38
CA ALA A 150 -1.36 5.16 -13.14
C ALA A 150 -0.12 4.35 -13.57
N LEU A 151 -0.07 3.04 -13.28
CA LEU A 151 0.94 2.14 -13.83
C LEU A 151 0.52 1.66 -15.22
N ASP A 152 1.48 1.61 -16.14
CA ASP A 152 1.41 0.87 -17.39
C ASP A 152 1.46 -0.65 -17.13
N THR A 153 1.26 -1.45 -18.18
CA THR A 153 1.24 -2.92 -18.10
C THR A 153 2.49 -3.49 -17.41
N ASP A 154 3.68 -2.98 -17.77
CA ASP A 154 4.94 -3.44 -17.17
C ASP A 154 5.02 -3.09 -15.68
N GLY A 155 4.58 -1.89 -15.30
CA GLY A 155 4.54 -1.47 -13.90
C GLY A 155 3.54 -2.29 -13.08
N GLN A 156 2.39 -2.63 -13.65
CA GLN A 156 1.40 -3.51 -13.01
C GLN A 156 1.94 -4.92 -12.81
N ALA A 157 2.60 -5.49 -13.82
CA ALA A 157 3.21 -6.81 -13.74
C ALA A 157 4.32 -6.85 -12.66
N TYR A 158 5.18 -5.83 -12.63
CA TYR A 158 6.23 -5.74 -11.62
C TYR A 158 5.67 -5.61 -10.19
N LEU A 159 4.61 -4.84 -10.00
CA LEU A 159 3.96 -4.74 -8.68
C LEU A 159 3.28 -6.06 -8.28
N ALA A 160 2.66 -6.76 -9.22
CA ALA A 160 2.08 -8.08 -8.97
C ALA A 160 3.16 -9.08 -8.52
N GLU A 161 4.30 -9.12 -9.21
CA GLU A 161 5.46 -9.94 -8.82
C GLU A 161 5.98 -9.58 -7.42
N MET A 162 6.08 -8.27 -7.10
CA MET A 162 6.47 -7.83 -5.76
C MET A 162 5.50 -8.30 -4.68
N ILE A 163 4.19 -8.29 -4.94
CA ILE A 163 3.16 -8.76 -4.01
C ILE A 163 3.29 -10.27 -3.80
N GLU A 164 3.42 -11.06 -4.86
CA GLU A 164 3.56 -12.51 -4.74
C GLU A 164 4.84 -12.92 -4.00
N ALA A 165 5.96 -12.26 -4.28
CA ALA A 165 7.20 -12.49 -3.55
C ALA A 165 7.08 -12.13 -2.06
N HIS A 166 6.39 -11.02 -1.73
CA HIS A 166 6.14 -10.62 -0.35
C HIS A 166 5.26 -11.62 0.40
N ARG A 167 4.23 -12.16 -0.26
CA ARG A 167 3.37 -13.22 0.27
C ARG A 167 4.14 -14.52 0.52
N ALA A 168 5.00 -14.90 -0.42
CA ALA A 168 5.84 -16.09 -0.28
C ALA A 168 6.82 -15.99 0.90
N ASP A 169 7.30 -14.78 1.24
CA ASP A 169 8.13 -14.50 2.43
C ASP A 169 7.31 -14.38 3.75
N GLY A 170 6.03 -14.75 3.73
CA GLY A 170 5.15 -14.67 4.90
C GLY A 170 4.69 -13.25 5.24
N GLY A 171 4.79 -12.31 4.29
CA GLY A 171 4.13 -11.02 4.37
C GLY A 171 2.67 -11.08 3.96
N ALA A 172 1.89 -10.06 4.29
CA ALA A 172 0.52 -9.88 3.84
C ALA A 172 0.31 -8.51 3.20
N VAL A 173 -0.72 -8.41 2.37
CA VAL A 173 -1.13 -7.18 1.68
C VAL A 173 -2.62 -6.97 1.87
N ILE A 174 -3.02 -5.76 2.28
CA ILE A 174 -4.41 -5.30 2.19
C ILE A 174 -4.42 -4.17 1.17
N ALA A 175 -5.18 -4.34 0.09
CA ALA A 175 -5.21 -3.41 -1.02
C ALA A 175 -6.64 -2.94 -1.34
N ALA A 176 -6.79 -1.62 -1.50
CA ALA A 176 -8.01 -0.99 -1.99
C ALA A 176 -8.04 -0.97 -3.51
N LEU A 177 -9.07 -1.53 -4.14
CA LEU A 177 -9.22 -1.53 -5.61
C LEU A 177 -10.68 -1.32 -6.04
N HIS A 178 -10.88 -0.46 -7.04
CA HIS A 178 -12.20 -0.23 -7.64
C HIS A 178 -12.52 -1.14 -8.84
N GLY A 179 -11.55 -1.92 -9.34
CA GLY A 179 -11.70 -2.73 -10.55
C GLY A 179 -11.01 -4.10 -10.45
N ALA A 180 -10.76 -4.70 -11.61
CA ALA A 180 -10.05 -5.98 -11.69
C ALA A 180 -8.66 -5.86 -11.07
N ALA A 181 -8.29 -6.85 -10.26
CA ALA A 181 -6.97 -6.96 -9.68
C ALA A 181 -6.11 -7.86 -10.57
N PRO A 182 -4.89 -7.47 -10.99
CA PRO A 182 -3.99 -8.34 -11.72
C PRO A 182 -3.32 -9.39 -10.81
N VAL A 183 -3.95 -9.72 -9.68
CA VAL A 183 -3.44 -10.59 -8.61
C VAL A 183 -4.60 -11.38 -8.00
N LYS A 184 -4.34 -12.63 -7.59
CA LYS A 184 -5.35 -13.49 -6.97
C LYS A 184 -5.42 -13.24 -5.47
N ALA A 185 -6.54 -12.70 -5.01
CA ALA A 185 -6.80 -12.45 -3.59
C ALA A 185 -6.99 -13.75 -2.80
N SER A 186 -6.58 -13.74 -1.54
CA SER A 186 -6.98 -14.75 -0.54
C SER A 186 -8.44 -14.56 -0.12
N SER A 187 -8.85 -13.31 0.04
CA SER A 187 -10.19 -12.93 0.47
C SER A 187 -10.55 -11.52 -0.02
N GLU A 188 -11.84 -11.21 -0.03
CA GLU A 188 -12.35 -9.90 -0.39
C GLU A 188 -13.28 -9.39 0.72
N VAL A 189 -13.18 -8.10 1.02
CA VAL A 189 -14.07 -7.39 1.95
C VAL A 189 -14.81 -6.34 1.14
N ALA A 190 -16.13 -6.48 1.07
CA ALA A 190 -17.01 -5.55 0.36
C ALA A 190 -17.49 -4.44 1.30
N LEU A 191 -17.55 -3.21 0.75
CA LEU A 191 -18.01 -1.98 1.38
C LEU A 191 -19.11 -1.32 0.54
#